data_AF-A0A9X4CGZ3-F1
#
_entry.id   AF-A0A9X4CGZ3-F1
#
_cell.length_a   1.000
_cell.length_b   1.000
_cell.length_c   1.000
_cell.angle_alpha   90.00
_cell.angle_beta   90.00
_cell.angle_gamma   90.00
#
_symmetry.space_group_name_H-M   'P 1'
#
loop_
_entity.id
_entity.type
_entity.pdbx_description
1 polymer ?
#
loop_
_entity_poly.entity_id
_entity_poly.type
_entity_poly.pdbx_seq_one_letter_code
_entity_poly.pdbx_strand_id
1 'polypeptide(L)'
;MNMIVLMTAAGAPLAMLGLSTPVAPERNCIFMIHPQITSAVFESKEGKIVFPDRPTEYPCRYARTKSGADIAFTNQNGWRFEVRIGRGDEGSWKASLADDAVSGRAFSPFGERK
;
A
#
# COMPACT_ATOMS: atom_id res chain seq x y z
N MET A 1 2.85 12.90 8.21
CA MET A 1 1.81 11.97 7.74
C MET A 1 2.53 10.74 7.22
N ASN A 2 2.23 9.55 7.73
CA ASN A 2 2.90 8.31 7.33
C ASN A 2 2.20 7.81 6.07
N MET A 3 2.77 8.08 4.90
CA MET A 3 2.16 7.78 3.61
C MET A 3 3.11 6.93 2.77
N ILE A 4 2.57 5.94 2.09
CA ILE A 4 3.31 5.11 1.12
C ILE A 4 2.60 5.20 -0.23
N VAL A 5 3.34 5.51 -1.27
CA VAL A 5 2.86 5.46 -2.65
C VAL A 5 2.99 4.04 -3.16
N LEU A 6 1.90 3.49 -3.68
CA LEU A 6 1.88 2.26 -4.45
C LEU A 6 1.87 2.62 -5.94
N MET A 7 2.67 1.88 -6.71
CA MET A 7 2.77 1.98 -8.16
C MET A 7 2.60 0.58 -8.76
N THR A 8 2.22 0.50 -10.03
CA THR A 8 2.23 -0.77 -10.76
C THR A 8 3.67 -1.30 -10.90
N ALA A 9 3.84 -2.55 -11.34
CA ALA A 9 5.16 -3.11 -11.63
C ALA A 9 5.96 -2.28 -12.66
N ALA A 10 5.25 -1.67 -13.62
CA ALA A 10 5.83 -0.76 -14.61
C ALA A 10 6.14 0.65 -14.07
N GLY A 11 5.85 0.93 -12.79
CA GLY A 11 6.10 2.22 -12.16
C GLY A 11 5.05 3.29 -12.43
N ALA A 12 3.86 2.92 -12.93
CA ALA A 12 2.77 3.88 -13.06
C ALA A 12 2.14 4.15 -11.69
N PRO A 13 1.84 5.41 -11.32
CA PRO A 13 1.21 5.71 -10.04
C PRO A 13 -0.16 5.04 -9.90
N LEU A 14 -0.40 4.41 -8.75
CA LEU A 14 -1.62 3.66 -8.49
C LEU A 14 -2.38 4.24 -7.30
N ALA A 15 -1.81 4.22 -6.10
CA ALA A 15 -2.51 4.64 -4.89
C ALA A 15 -1.57 5.27 -3.88
N MET A 16 -2.15 5.91 -2.87
CA MET A 16 -1.46 6.31 -1.65
C MET A 16 -2.09 5.55 -0.48
N LEU A 17 -1.27 4.84 0.29
CA LEU A 17 -1.65 4.22 1.55
C LEU A 17 -1.36 5.20 2.69
N GLY A 18 -2.42 5.73 3.29
CA GLY A 18 -2.32 6.56 4.49
C GLY A 18 -2.35 5.68 5.73
N LEU A 19 -1.40 5.89 6.65
CA LEU A 19 -1.36 5.21 7.95
C LEU A 19 -1.77 6.20 9.04
N SER A 20 -2.69 5.81 9.93
CA SER A 20 -3.03 6.58 11.12
C SER A 20 -1.80 6.79 12.02
N THR A 21 -1.82 7.85 12.84
CA THR A 21 -0.76 8.17 13.81
C THR A 21 -0.56 7.03 14.83
N PRO A 22 0.65 6.88 15.41
CA PRO A 22 1.11 5.60 15.93
C PRO A 22 0.50 5.25 17.29
N VAL A 23 -0.27 4.16 17.34
CA VAL A 23 -0.24 3.23 18.47
C VAL A 23 0.19 1.88 17.88
N ALA A 24 1.39 1.43 18.20
CA ALA A 24 1.83 0.09 17.78
C ALA A 24 1.18 -0.97 18.69
N PRO A 25 0.91 -2.19 18.19
CA PRO A 25 1.26 -2.74 16.87
C PRO A 25 0.19 -2.60 15.78
N GLU A 26 -1.02 -2.16 16.13
CA GLU A 26 -2.19 -2.10 15.24
C GLU A 26 -2.53 -0.66 14.89
N ARG A 27 -2.56 -0.37 13.59
CA ARG A 27 -2.95 0.94 13.04
C ARG A 27 -4.16 0.75 12.13
N ASN A 28 -4.80 1.87 11.79
CA ASN A 28 -5.70 1.89 10.66
C ASN A 28 -4.94 2.39 9.43
N CYS A 29 -5.22 1.76 8.30
CA CYS A 29 -4.70 2.11 6.99
C CYS A 29 -5.86 2.45 6.06
N ILE A 30 -5.69 3.42 5.18
CA ILE A 30 -6.68 3.75 4.15
C ILE A 30 -6.00 3.93 2.80
N PHE A 31 -6.62 3.40 1.76
CA PHE A 31 -6.22 3.72 0.39
C PHE A 31 -6.86 5.03 -0.05
N MET A 32 -6.03 5.88 -0.63
CA MET A 32 -6.40 7.13 -1.28
C MET A 32 -5.96 7.07 -2.73
N ILE A 33 -6.74 7.69 -3.61
CA ILE A 33 -6.41 7.78 -5.03
C ILE A 33 -5.14 8.61 -5.20
N HIS A 34 -4.16 8.10 -5.95
CA HIS A 34 -2.99 8.89 -6.30
C HIS A 34 -3.41 9.98 -7.31
N PRO A 35 -3.05 11.26 -7.12
CA PRO A 35 -3.53 12.37 -7.96
C PRO A 35 -3.10 12.26 -9.43
N GLN A 36 -2.04 11.51 -9.71
CA GLN A 36 -1.53 11.25 -11.07
C GLN A 36 -1.95 9.88 -11.63
N ILE A 37 -2.91 9.19 -11.00
CA ILE A 37 -3.44 7.95 -11.57
C ILE A 37 -4.09 8.24 -12.93
N THR A 38 -3.94 7.33 -13.89
CA THR A 38 -4.63 7.40 -15.18
C THR A 38 -5.87 6.52 -15.16
N SER A 39 -6.86 6.79 -16.02
CA SER A 39 -8.04 5.93 -16.16
C SER A 39 -7.66 4.49 -16.50
N ALA A 40 -6.63 4.29 -17.35
CA ALA A 40 -6.15 2.96 -17.70
C ALA A 40 -5.59 2.19 -16.48
N VAL A 41 -4.90 2.86 -15.56
CA VAL A 41 -4.42 2.23 -14.31
C VAL A 41 -5.56 2.01 -13.33
N PHE A 42 -6.52 2.93 -13.24
CA PHE A 42 -7.70 2.77 -12.40
C PHE A 42 -8.57 1.58 -12.82
N GLU A 43 -8.75 1.37 -14.13
CA GLU A 43 -9.51 0.26 -14.69
C GLU A 43 -8.72 -1.05 -14.79
N SER A 44 -7.41 -1.01 -14.52
CA SER A 44 -6.56 -2.20 -14.53
C SER A 44 -6.92 -3.18 -13.42
N LYS A 45 -6.35 -4.39 -13.50
CA LYS A 45 -6.50 -5.40 -12.45
C LYS A 45 -6.02 -4.88 -11.09
N GLU A 46 -4.86 -4.25 -11.05
CA GLU A 46 -4.30 -3.63 -9.84
C GLU A 46 -5.20 -2.52 -9.31
N GLY A 47 -5.73 -1.65 -10.19
CA GLY A 47 -6.70 -0.61 -9.85
C GLY A 47 -7.92 -1.15 -9.13
N LYS A 48 -8.58 -2.16 -9.70
CA LYS A 48 -9.79 -2.79 -9.13
C LYS A 48 -9.52 -3.52 -7.81
N ILE A 49 -8.31 -4.03 -7.60
CA ILE A 49 -7.92 -4.69 -6.35
C ILE A 49 -7.64 -3.65 -5.24
N VAL A 50 -6.98 -2.55 -5.58
CA VAL A 50 -6.59 -1.51 -4.62
C VAL A 50 -7.74 -0.56 -4.27
N PHE A 51 -8.64 -0.28 -5.20
CA PHE A 51 -9.81 0.59 -5.02
C PHE A 51 -11.12 -0.21 -5.06
N PRO A 52 -11.45 -0.90 -3.97
CA PRO A 52 -12.72 -1.60 -3.82
C PRO A 52 -13.89 -0.60 -3.65
N ASP A 53 -15.12 -1.09 -3.82
CA ASP A 53 -16.35 -0.30 -4.01
C ASP A 53 -16.63 0.80 -2.98
N ARG A 54 -16.03 0.71 -1.78
CA ARG A 54 -16.16 1.73 -0.72
C ARG A 54 -14.80 2.02 -0.10
N PRO A 55 -14.38 3.29 0.00
CA PRO A 55 -13.21 3.67 0.79
C PRO A 55 -13.48 3.36 2.26
N THR A 56 -12.72 2.43 2.82
CA THR A 56 -12.82 2.05 4.24
C THR A 56 -11.43 2.04 4.86
N GLU A 57 -11.35 2.36 6.14
CA GLU A 57 -10.16 2.08 6.93
C GLU A 57 -10.03 0.58 7.20
N TYR A 58 -8.80 0.08 7.18
CA TYR A 58 -8.46 -1.32 7.40
C TYR A 58 -7.57 -1.43 8.63
N PRO A 59 -7.84 -2.38 9.56
CA PRO A 59 -6.85 -2.77 10.54
C PRO A 59 -5.59 -3.26 9.82
N CYS A 60 -4.46 -2.64 10.14
CA CYS A 60 -3.18 -2.94 9.53
C CYS A 60 -2.09 -3.07 10.57
N ARG A 61 -1.27 -4.10 10.40
CA ARG A 61 -0.09 -4.33 11.19
C ARG A 61 1.05 -3.54 10.58
N TYR A 62 1.72 -2.72 11.41
CA TYR A 62 2.94 -2.02 11.03
C TYR A 62 4.09 -2.54 11.89
N ALA A 63 5.12 -3.11 11.25
CA ALA A 63 6.32 -3.59 11.91
C ALA A 63 7.55 -2.83 11.39
N ARG A 64 8.25 -2.15 12.29
CA ARG A 64 9.54 -1.57 11.97
C ARG A 64 10.63 -2.64 12.12
N THR A 65 11.48 -2.77 11.12
CA THR A 65 12.59 -3.71 11.11
C THR A 65 13.92 -2.96 10.95
N LYS A 66 15.04 -3.64 11.20
CA LYS A 66 16.37 -3.05 10.94
C LYS A 66 16.58 -2.72 9.46
N SER A 67 15.85 -3.39 8.56
CA SER A 67 15.89 -3.23 7.11
C SER A 67 14.88 -2.22 6.56
N GLY A 68 13.96 -1.70 7.38
CA GLY A 68 12.95 -0.73 6.96
C GLY A 68 11.61 -0.94 7.66
N ALA A 69 10.52 -1.05 6.90
CA ALA A 69 9.17 -1.22 7.42
C ALA A 69 8.37 -2.26 6.63
N ASP A 70 7.62 -3.07 7.35
CA ASP A 70 6.67 -4.04 6.80
C ASP A 70 5.25 -3.68 7.24
N ILE A 71 4.32 -3.71 6.29
CA ILE A 71 2.91 -3.45 6.52
C ILE A 71 2.10 -4.60 5.94
N ALA A 72 1.13 -5.07 6.71
CA ALA A 72 0.21 -6.10 6.26
C ALA A 72 -1.22 -5.79 6.70
N PHE A 73 -2.17 -6.01 5.80
CA PHE A 73 -3.60 -5.87 6.06
C PHE A 73 -4.40 -6.68 5.06
N THR A 74 -5.71 -6.80 5.30
CA THR A 74 -6.64 -7.40 4.35
C THR A 74 -7.72 -6.37 4.04
N ASN A 75 -7.99 -6.11 2.76
CA ASN A 75 -9.09 -5.21 2.39
C ASN A 75 -10.45 -5.92 2.52
N GLN A 76 -11.55 -5.20 2.32
CA GLN A 76 -12.90 -5.75 2.44
C GLN A 76 -13.23 -6.83 1.40
N ASN A 77 -12.52 -6.86 0.28
CA ASN A 77 -12.66 -7.87 -0.77
C ASN A 77 -11.83 -9.13 -0.47
N GLY A 78 -11.22 -9.23 0.72
CA GLY A 78 -10.45 -10.39 1.15
C GLY A 78 -9.01 -10.43 0.63
N TRP A 79 -8.57 -9.42 -0.12
CA TRP A 79 -7.20 -9.37 -0.62
C TRP A 79 -6.22 -9.08 0.51
N ARG A 80 -5.27 -9.98 0.73
CA ARG A 80 -4.18 -9.79 1.67
C ARG A 80 -3.10 -8.94 1.02
N PHE A 81 -2.83 -7.77 1.57
CA PHE A 81 -1.76 -6.87 1.18
C PHE A 81 -0.53 -7.06 2.06
N GLU A 82 0.63 -7.07 1.43
CA GLU A 82 1.94 -7.02 2.08
C GLU A 82 2.76 -5.93 1.39
N VAL A 83 3.15 -4.90 2.13
CA VAL A 83 3.97 -3.78 1.65
C VAL A 83 5.27 -3.78 2.42
N ARG A 84 6.40 -3.76 1.71
CA ARG A 84 7.73 -3.74 2.30
C ARG A 84 8.48 -2.52 1.78
N ILE A 85 8.99 -1.70 2.69
CA ILE A 85 9.83 -0.53 2.39
C ILE A 85 11.22 -0.80 2.94
N GLY A 86 12.23 -0.71 2.07
CA GLY A 86 13.64 -0.92 2.41
C GLY A 86 14.34 0.34 2.91
N ARG A 87 15.66 0.23 3.17
CA ARG A 87 16.54 1.38 3.42
C ARG A 87 16.73 2.17 2.12
N GLY A 88 16.26 3.41 2.09
CA GLY A 88 16.21 4.24 0.88
C GLY A 88 14.80 4.53 0.39
N ASP A 89 13.78 4.21 1.20
CA ASP A 89 12.37 4.55 0.99
C ASP A 89 11.70 3.86 -0.20
N GLU A 90 12.44 3.11 -1.00
CA GLU A 90 11.92 2.23 -2.04
C GLU A 90 11.53 0.86 -1.50
N GLY A 91 10.60 0.22 -2.19
CA GLY A 91 10.13 -1.09 -1.84
C GLY A 91 9.15 -1.68 -2.83
N SER A 92 8.36 -2.63 -2.36
CA SER A 92 7.37 -3.33 -3.16
C SER A 92 6.11 -3.62 -2.36
N TRP A 93 5.04 -3.88 -3.09
CA TRP A 93 3.80 -4.39 -2.52
C TRP A 93 3.34 -5.62 -3.29
N LYS A 94 2.60 -6.46 -2.60
CA LYS A 94 1.89 -7.61 -3.15
C LYS A 94 0.48 -7.63 -2.57
N ALA A 95 -0.51 -7.95 -3.41
CA ALA A 95 -1.84 -8.34 -2.97
C ALA A 95 -2.11 -9.77 -3.44
N SER A 96 -2.71 -10.61 -2.59
CA SER A 96 -3.07 -11.98 -2.94
C SER A 96 -4.43 -12.40 -2.40
N LEU A 97 -5.14 -13.21 -3.19
CA LEU A 97 -6.40 -13.84 -2.84
C LEU A 97 -6.46 -15.23 -3.49
N ALA A 98 -6.50 -16.28 -2.67
CA ALA A 98 -6.43 -17.68 -3.12
C ALA A 98 -5.26 -17.92 -4.11
N ASP A 99 -5.56 -18.34 -5.34
CA ASP A 99 -4.57 -18.62 -6.39
C ASP A 99 -4.20 -17.39 -7.23
N ASP A 100 -4.69 -16.20 -6.87
CA ASP A 100 -4.42 -14.95 -7.57
C ASP A 100 -3.49 -14.02 -6.78
N ALA A 101 -2.63 -13.31 -7.49
CA ALA A 101 -1.73 -12.31 -6.94
C ALA A 101 -1.41 -11.21 -7.95
N VAL A 102 -1.22 -10.00 -7.42
CA VAL A 102 -0.65 -8.86 -8.14
C VAL A 102 0.45 -8.23 -7.30
N SER A 103 1.39 -7.56 -7.95
CA SER A 103 2.48 -6.88 -7.26
C SER A 103 2.90 -5.61 -7.99
N GLY A 104 3.60 -4.76 -7.28
CA GLY A 104 4.14 -3.54 -7.84
C GLY A 104 5.18 -2.90 -6.95
N ARG A 105 5.56 -1.67 -7.29
CA ARG A 105 6.56 -0.90 -6.55
C ARG A 105 5.89 -0.09 -5.46
N ALA A 106 6.60 0.13 -4.36
CA ALA A 106 6.16 0.99 -3.26
C ALA A 106 7.25 2.01 -2.94
N PHE A 107 6.84 3.19 -2.47
CA PHE A 107 7.75 4.27 -2.13
C PHE A 107 7.25 5.08 -0.93
N SER A 108 8.13 5.44 0.00
CA SER A 108 7.82 6.30 1.15
C SER A 108 8.33 7.73 0.93
N PRO A 109 7.52 8.67 0.39
CA PRO A 109 7.97 10.02 0.04
C PRO A 109 8.47 10.86 1.21
N PHE A 110 8.01 10.54 2.42
CA PHE A 110 8.42 11.19 3.65
C PHE A 110 9.22 10.23 4.50
N GLY A 111 10.13 9.46 3.88
CA GLY A 111 11.12 8.66 4.57
C GLY A 111 11.57 9.31 5.87
N GLU A 112 11.76 8.51 6.92
CA GLU A 112 12.05 9.09 8.23
C GLU A 112 13.26 10.02 8.11
N ARG A 113 13.01 11.33 8.25
CA ARG A 113 14.06 12.32 8.42
C ARG A 113 14.95 11.79 9.55
N LYS A 114 16.25 11.68 9.26
CA LYS A 114 17.28 11.46 10.28
C LYS A 114 17.08 12.40 11.47
#